data_AF-A0A2G2DSR6-F1
#
_entry.id   AF-A0A2G2DSR6-F1
#
_cell.length_a   1.000
_cell.length_b   1.000
_cell.length_c   1.000
_cell.angle_alpha   90.00
_cell.angle_beta   90.00
_cell.angle_gamma   90.00
#
_symmetry.space_group_name_H-M   'P 1'
#
loop_
_entity.id
_entity.type
_entity.pdbx_description
1 polymer ?
#
loop_
_entity_poly.entity_id
_entity_poly.type
_entity_poly.pdbx_seq_one_letter_code
_entity_poly.pdbx_strand_id
1 'polypeptide(L)'
;MARTKLYKLIIAVLVIINVGMLIFFLMRRPPHMPPKPGDLIERLGIEGSNRELIEKLAKEHHAEKRKLMDDGRELHDELFSKIGEDEDVTNIQERIEANFAETERMTFEFFNDVSKLCTPEQVVELKKTIHHAFRQMRKPPGR
;
A
#
# COMPACT_ATOMS: atom_id res chain seq x y z
N MET A 1 14.93 -29.27 -52.87
CA MET A 1 15.77 -28.49 -51.91
C MET A 1 15.25 -27.09 -51.57
N ALA A 2 14.30 -26.49 -52.33
CA ALA A 2 13.80 -25.14 -52.05
C ALA A 2 12.81 -25.06 -50.86
N ARG A 3 11.93 -26.06 -50.70
CA ARG A 3 10.92 -26.10 -49.62
C ARG A 3 11.54 -26.18 -48.22
N THR A 4 12.60 -26.96 -48.03
CA THR A 4 13.29 -27.08 -46.74
C THR A 4 13.98 -25.78 -46.33
N LYS A 5 14.50 -25.00 -47.30
CA LYS A 5 15.05 -23.65 -47.05
C LYS A 5 13.96 -22.66 -46.66
N LEU A 6 12.79 -22.73 -47.30
CA LEU A 6 11.62 -21.92 -46.96
C LEU A 6 11.12 -22.22 -45.54
N TYR A 7 10.97 -23.50 -45.16
CA TYR A 7 10.54 -23.86 -43.80
C TYR A 7 11.56 -23.43 -42.74
N LYS A 8 12.87 -23.58 -43.00
CA LYS A 8 13.91 -23.09 -42.09
C LYS A 8 13.86 -21.57 -41.94
N LEU A 9 13.60 -20.83 -43.00
CA LEU A 9 13.43 -19.37 -42.96
C LEU A 9 12.21 -18.98 -42.11
N ILE A 10 11.06 -19.62 -42.34
CA ILE A 10 9.82 -19.33 -41.60
C ILE A 10 10.01 -19.63 -40.11
N ILE A 11 10.62 -20.77 -39.77
CA ILE A 11 10.90 -21.14 -38.37
C ILE A 11 11.85 -20.12 -37.72
N ALA A 12 12.91 -19.71 -38.42
CA ALA A 12 13.86 -18.71 -37.91
C ALA A 12 13.18 -17.36 -37.63
N VAL A 13 12.32 -16.89 -38.55
CA VAL A 13 11.53 -15.66 -38.35
C VAL A 13 10.57 -15.79 -37.17
N LEU A 14 9.89 -16.93 -37.05
CA LEU A 14 8.97 -17.18 -35.95
C LEU A 14 9.68 -17.12 -34.58
N VAL A 15 10.87 -17.71 -34.49
CA VAL A 15 11.69 -17.67 -33.26
C VAL A 15 12.09 -16.24 -32.93
N ILE A 16 12.56 -15.46 -33.92
CA ILE A 16 12.94 -14.06 -33.70
C ILE A 16 11.76 -13.22 -33.20
N ILE A 17 10.57 -13.41 -33.77
CA ILE A 17 9.36 -12.68 -33.35
C ILE A 17 8.96 -13.07 -31.91
N ASN A 18 9.00 -14.35 -31.56
CA ASN A 18 8.65 -14.81 -30.21
C ASN A 18 9.67 -14.33 -29.16
N VAL A 19 10.96 -14.40 -29.46
CA VAL A 19 12.02 -13.89 -28.59
C VAL A 19 11.93 -12.36 -28.45
N GLY A 20 11.68 -11.66 -29.55
CA GLY A 20 11.44 -10.21 -29.56
C GLY A 20 10.23 -9.81 -28.72
N MET A 21 9.12 -10.56 -28.81
CA MET A 21 7.94 -10.35 -27.96
C MET A 21 8.27 -10.60 -26.49
N LEU A 22 8.97 -11.68 -26.15
CA LEU A 22 9.39 -11.96 -24.76
C LEU A 22 10.25 -10.83 -24.20
N ILE A 23 11.25 -10.35 -24.96
CA ILE A 23 12.09 -9.22 -24.55
C ILE A 23 11.26 -7.95 -24.40
N PHE A 24 10.32 -7.68 -25.33
CA PHE A 24 9.43 -6.54 -25.26
C PHE A 24 8.54 -6.55 -24.02
N PHE A 25 7.95 -7.71 -23.67
CA PHE A 25 7.17 -7.89 -22.45
C PHE A 25 8.03 -7.82 -21.18
N LEU A 26 9.26 -8.34 -21.21
CA LEU A 26 10.21 -8.25 -20.08
C LEU A 26 10.69 -6.81 -19.84
N MET A 27 10.91 -6.03 -20.90
CA MET A 27 11.32 -4.62 -20.80
C MET A 27 10.14 -3.70 -20.47
N ARG A 28 8.94 -4.00 -20.96
CA ARG A 28 7.71 -3.28 -20.57
C ARG A 28 7.10 -3.93 -19.34
N ARG A 29 7.67 -3.66 -18.16
CA ARG A 29 6.89 -3.78 -16.92
C ARG A 29 5.64 -2.92 -17.08
N PRO A 30 4.40 -3.45 -16.95
CA PRO A 30 3.22 -2.62 -16.99
C PRO A 30 3.34 -1.57 -15.87
N PRO A 31 2.97 -0.30 -16.11
CA PRO A 31 2.81 0.69 -15.06
C PRO A 31 1.50 0.37 -14.32
N HIS A 32 1.50 -0.78 -13.64
CA HIS A 32 0.59 -1.03 -12.53
C HIS A 32 1.43 -1.02 -11.27
N MET A 33 2.21 0.06 -11.12
CA MET A 33 2.38 0.57 -9.78
C MET A 33 0.98 1.09 -9.41
N PRO A 34 0.30 0.54 -8.38
CA PRO A 34 -0.77 1.32 -7.76
C PRO A 34 -0.20 2.72 -7.52
N PRO A 35 -0.99 3.80 -7.66
CA PRO A 35 -0.48 5.14 -7.40
C PRO A 35 0.31 5.04 -6.10
N LYS A 36 1.63 5.30 -6.15
CA LYS A 36 2.44 5.39 -4.94
C LYS A 36 1.57 6.25 -4.01
N PRO A 37 1.16 5.77 -2.82
CA PRO A 37 0.43 6.60 -1.90
C PRO A 37 1.24 7.89 -1.81
N GLY A 38 0.69 8.93 -2.44
CA GLY A 38 1.50 10.04 -2.94
C GLY A 38 2.21 10.62 -1.75
N ASP A 39 3.53 10.76 -1.85
CA ASP A 39 4.37 11.23 -0.76
C ASP A 39 3.68 12.46 -0.16
N LEU A 40 3.15 12.30 1.06
CA LEU A 40 2.32 13.31 1.72
C LEU A 40 3.06 14.65 1.74
N ILE A 41 4.39 14.56 1.84
CA ILE A 41 5.37 15.63 1.76
C ILE A 41 5.34 16.34 0.41
N GLU A 42 5.36 15.59 -0.70
CA GLU A 42 5.28 16.16 -2.06
C GLU A 42 3.93 16.86 -2.29
N ARG A 43 2.82 16.27 -1.82
CA ARG A 43 1.48 16.87 -1.96
C ARG A 43 1.31 18.16 -1.17
N LEU A 44 1.96 18.24 -0.01
CA LEU A 44 1.93 19.41 0.85
C LEU A 44 2.99 20.46 0.49
N GLY A 45 3.88 20.16 -0.48
CA GLY A 45 4.98 21.04 -0.87
C GLY A 45 5.92 21.32 0.29
N ILE A 46 6.21 20.31 1.13
CA ILE A 46 7.07 20.49 2.29
C ILE A 46 8.54 20.41 1.85
N GLU A 47 9.28 21.47 2.15
CA GLU A 47 10.68 21.64 1.78
C GLU A 47 11.59 21.81 3.02
N GLY A 48 12.90 21.67 2.82
CA GLY A 48 13.91 21.95 3.85
C GLY A 48 13.90 20.97 5.03
N SER A 49 14.24 21.47 6.22
CA SER A 49 14.40 20.65 7.45
C SER A 49 13.12 19.94 7.90
N ASN A 50 11.94 20.50 7.57
CA ASN A 50 10.66 19.89 7.93
C ASN A 50 10.39 18.62 7.12
N ARG A 51 10.96 18.51 5.91
CA ARG A 51 10.88 17.28 5.10
C ARG A 51 11.56 16.11 5.82
N GLU A 52 12.81 16.27 6.24
CA GLU A 52 13.56 15.19 6.91
C GLU A 52 12.88 14.75 8.21
N LEU A 53 12.33 15.69 8.98
CA LEU A 53 11.58 15.40 10.19
C LEU A 53 10.32 14.57 9.90
N ILE A 54 9.55 14.94 8.88
CA ILE A 54 8.34 14.22 8.51
C ILE A 54 8.67 12.85 7.90
N GLU A 55 9.73 12.72 7.11
CA GLU A 55 10.18 11.42 6.59
C GLU A 55 10.56 10.47 7.74
N LYS A 56 11.24 10.98 8.76
CA LYS A 56 11.58 10.21 9.96
C LYS A 56 10.31 9.79 10.72
N LEU A 57 9.40 10.73 10.99
CA LEU A 57 8.11 10.45 11.64
C LEU A 57 7.30 9.41 10.87
N ALA A 58 7.26 9.52 9.54
CA ALA A 58 6.54 8.59 8.69
C ALA A 58 7.16 7.19 8.74
N LYS A 59 8.50 7.10 8.72
CA LYS A 59 9.21 5.82 8.82
C LYS A 59 8.96 5.11 10.15
N GLU A 60 9.01 5.86 11.26
CA GLU A 60 8.73 5.35 12.61
C GLU A 60 7.27 4.90 12.72
N HIS A 61 6.32 5.75 12.32
CA HIS A 61 4.90 5.42 12.29
C HIS A 61 4.60 4.18 11.44
N HIS A 62 5.18 4.07 10.24
CA HIS A 62 4.99 2.91 9.38
C HIS A 62 5.55 1.62 9.99
N ALA A 63 6.65 1.69 10.74
CA ALA A 63 7.22 0.53 11.40
C ALA A 63 6.33 0.03 12.54
N GLU A 64 5.80 0.94 13.36
CA GLU A 64 4.92 0.61 14.48
C GLU A 64 3.55 0.15 14.00
N LYS A 65 2.96 0.84 13.04
CA LYS A 65 1.67 0.47 12.44
C LYS A 65 1.70 -0.93 11.82
N ARG A 66 2.83 -1.34 11.21
CA ARG A 66 2.97 -2.70 10.69
C ARG A 66 2.81 -3.76 11.78
N LYS A 67 3.37 -3.54 12.97
CA LYS A 67 3.23 -4.48 14.09
C LYS A 67 1.75 -4.66 14.47
N LEU A 68 1.03 -3.55 14.65
CA LEU A 68 -0.42 -3.61 14.95
C LEU A 68 -1.25 -4.27 13.84
N MET A 69 -0.84 -4.11 12.58
CA MET A 69 -1.50 -4.80 11.46
C MET A 69 -1.24 -6.31 11.46
N ASP A 70 -0.03 -6.72 11.82
CA ASP A 70 0.35 -8.13 11.95
C ASP A 70 -0.36 -8.75 13.17
N ASP A 71 -0.32 -8.09 14.33
CA ASP A 71 -1.03 -8.50 15.55
C ASP A 71 -2.55 -8.62 15.31
N GLY A 72 -3.14 -7.64 14.62
CA GLY A 72 -4.55 -7.67 14.24
C GLY A 72 -4.89 -8.86 13.34
N ARG A 73 -4.00 -9.23 12.41
CA ARG A 73 -4.20 -10.41 11.57
C ARG A 73 -4.14 -11.70 12.39
N GLU A 74 -3.14 -11.83 13.25
CA GLU A 74 -3.00 -13.00 14.13
C GLU A 74 -4.21 -13.18 15.04
N LEU A 75 -4.74 -12.07 15.60
CA LEU A 75 -5.96 -12.08 16.40
C LEU A 75 -7.19 -12.53 15.62
N HIS A 76 -7.32 -12.10 14.36
CA HIS A 76 -8.41 -12.56 13.50
C HIS A 76 -8.25 -14.04 13.14
N ASP A 77 -7.05 -14.50 12.85
CA ASP A 77 -6.76 -15.92 12.58
C ASP A 77 -7.07 -16.77 13.83
N GLU A 78 -6.69 -16.30 15.02
CA GLU A 78 -7.03 -16.90 16.32
C GLU A 78 -8.55 -16.99 16.50
N LEU A 79 -9.28 -15.88 16.32
CA LEU A 79 -10.73 -15.83 16.44
C LEU A 79 -11.43 -16.84 15.51
N PHE A 80 -11.04 -16.88 14.24
CA PHE A 80 -11.68 -17.75 13.26
C PHE A 80 -11.24 -19.21 13.36
N SER A 81 -10.11 -19.50 14.00
CA SER A 81 -9.71 -20.88 14.33
C SER A 81 -10.68 -21.56 15.31
N LYS A 82 -11.42 -20.77 16.11
CA LYS A 82 -12.39 -21.23 17.12
C LYS A 82 -13.76 -21.61 16.58
N ILE A 83 -13.99 -21.52 15.26
CA ILE A 83 -15.27 -21.92 14.67
C ILE A 83 -15.51 -23.42 14.91
N GLY A 84 -16.59 -23.74 15.62
CA GLY A 84 -16.98 -25.12 15.93
C GLY A 84 -16.47 -25.64 17.28
N GLU A 85 -15.72 -24.82 18.03
CA GLU A 85 -15.38 -25.05 19.43
C GLU A 85 -16.42 -24.36 20.33
N ASP A 86 -16.77 -24.95 21.48
CA ASP A 86 -17.64 -24.34 22.50
C ASP A 86 -16.78 -23.53 23.48
N GLU A 87 -16.00 -22.61 22.94
CA GLU A 87 -15.10 -21.73 23.69
C GLU A 87 -15.58 -20.28 23.69
N ASP A 88 -15.36 -19.58 24.80
CA ASP A 88 -15.61 -18.15 24.90
C ASP A 88 -14.53 -17.34 24.17
N VAL A 89 -14.95 -16.62 23.12
CA VAL A 89 -14.08 -15.78 22.29
C VAL A 89 -14.04 -14.31 22.70
N THR A 90 -14.72 -13.94 23.80
CA THR A 90 -14.84 -12.53 24.24
C THR A 90 -13.47 -11.87 24.42
N ASN A 91 -12.50 -12.59 25.02
CA ASN A 91 -11.16 -12.04 25.20
C ASN A 91 -10.44 -11.74 23.86
N ILE A 92 -10.62 -12.58 22.84
CA ILE A 92 -10.03 -12.37 21.52
C ILE A 92 -10.67 -11.15 20.86
N GLN A 93 -12.00 -10.98 21.00
CA GLN A 93 -12.72 -9.81 20.49
C GLN A 93 -12.26 -8.51 21.15
N GLU A 94 -12.12 -8.49 22.47
CA GLU A 94 -11.60 -7.32 23.21
C GLU A 94 -10.18 -6.92 22.73
N ARG A 95 -9.32 -7.91 22.46
CA ARG A 95 -7.98 -7.67 21.91
C ARG A 95 -8.02 -7.10 20.49
N ILE A 96 -8.95 -7.57 19.64
CA ILE A 96 -9.16 -7.01 18.29
C ILE A 96 -9.61 -5.54 18.37
N GLU A 97 -10.57 -5.24 19.24
CA GLU A 97 -11.07 -3.89 19.44
C GLU A 97 -9.97 -2.95 19.96
N ALA A 98 -9.19 -3.40 20.93
CA ALA A 98 -8.05 -2.65 21.45
C ALA A 98 -6.99 -2.38 20.37
N ASN A 99 -6.65 -3.38 19.56
CA ASN A 99 -5.70 -3.24 18.45
C ASN A 99 -6.20 -2.25 17.37
N PHE A 100 -7.50 -2.30 17.07
CA PHE A 100 -8.14 -1.37 16.14
C PHE A 100 -8.10 0.07 16.68
N ALA A 101 -8.51 0.27 17.94
CA ALA A 101 -8.48 1.58 18.59
C ALA A 101 -7.07 2.18 18.63
N GLU A 102 -6.07 1.35 18.93
CA GLU A 102 -4.66 1.76 18.95
C GLU A 102 -4.16 2.17 17.56
N THR A 103 -4.57 1.46 16.51
CA THR A 103 -4.25 1.80 15.12
C THR A 103 -4.84 3.16 14.72
N GLU A 104 -6.09 3.45 15.12
CA GLU A 104 -6.73 4.74 14.88
C GLU A 104 -6.04 5.86 15.66
N ARG A 105 -5.74 5.64 16.94
CA ARG A 105 -5.03 6.58 17.81
C ARG A 105 -3.68 6.96 17.21
N MET A 106 -2.86 5.97 16.86
CA MET A 106 -1.54 6.18 16.27
C MET A 106 -1.62 6.92 14.93
N THR A 107 -2.64 6.62 14.11
CA THR A 107 -2.85 7.32 12.83
C THR A 107 -3.23 8.79 13.05
N PHE A 108 -4.08 9.09 14.02
CA PHE A 108 -4.44 10.46 14.39
C PHE A 108 -3.22 11.24 14.90
N GLU A 109 -2.45 10.64 15.82
CA GLU A 109 -1.26 11.25 16.40
C GLU A 109 -0.21 11.60 15.35
N PHE A 110 0.05 10.68 14.41
CA PHE A 110 0.95 10.94 13.29
C PHE A 110 0.55 12.19 12.50
N PHE A 111 -0.72 12.28 12.06
CA PHE A 111 -1.16 13.45 11.29
C PHE A 111 -1.21 14.72 12.12
N ASN A 112 -1.49 14.63 13.42
CA ASN A 112 -1.44 15.75 14.33
C ASN A 112 0.00 16.27 14.48
N ASP A 113 0.99 15.38 14.59
CA ASP A 113 2.40 15.76 14.66
C ASP A 113 2.91 16.36 13.36
N VAL A 114 2.52 15.79 12.21
CA VAL A 114 2.79 16.40 10.89
C VAL A 114 2.19 17.81 10.80
N SER A 115 0.99 18.03 11.33
CA SER A 115 0.34 19.35 11.29
C SER A 115 1.13 20.44 12.04
N LYS A 116 1.90 20.07 13.07
CA LYS A 116 2.77 21.00 13.83
C LYS A 116 3.97 21.49 13.02
N LEU A 117 4.34 20.77 11.96
CA LEU A 117 5.46 21.08 11.06
C LEU A 117 5.01 21.78 9.76
N CYS A 118 3.71 22.02 9.62
CA CYS A 118 3.09 22.62 8.44
C CYS A 118 2.69 24.09 8.67
N THR A 119 2.64 24.88 7.59
CA THR A 119 2.00 26.21 7.62
C THR A 119 0.47 26.09 7.72
N PRO A 120 -0.26 27.15 8.09
CA PRO A 120 -1.73 27.13 8.12
C PRO A 120 -2.35 26.67 6.79
N GLU A 121 -1.79 27.08 5.66
CA GLU A 121 -2.25 26.69 4.31
C GLU A 121 -2.03 25.19 4.07
N GLN A 122 -0.86 24.67 4.46
CA GLN A 122 -0.53 23.26 4.37
C GLN A 122 -1.42 22.40 5.28
N VAL A 123 -1.79 22.88 6.47
CA VAL A 123 -2.72 22.18 7.37
C VAL A 123 -4.10 22.03 6.73
N VAL A 124 -4.58 23.03 6.00
CA VAL A 124 -5.85 22.93 5.25
C VAL A 124 -5.76 21.85 4.18
N GLU A 125 -4.64 21.78 3.44
CA GLU A 125 -4.44 20.77 2.40
C GLU A 125 -4.25 19.36 2.97
N LEU A 126 -3.59 19.24 4.13
CA LEU A 126 -3.43 18.00 4.89
C LEU A 126 -4.80 17.44 5.27
N LYS A 127 -5.69 18.26 5.84
CA LYS A 127 -7.06 17.84 6.20
C LYS A 127 -7.85 17.35 4.99
N LYS A 128 -7.77 18.05 3.85
CA LYS A 128 -8.43 17.62 2.60
C LYS A 128 -7.88 16.28 2.12
N THR A 129 -6.57 16.10 2.15
CA THR A 129 -5.90 14.87 1.71
C THR A 129 -6.33 13.68 2.57
N ILE A 130 -6.33 13.84 3.90
CA ILE A 130 -6.78 12.83 4.85
C ILE A 130 -8.26 12.46 4.59
N HIS A 131 -9.13 13.47 4.47
CA HIS A 131 -10.56 13.26 4.23
C HIS A 131 -10.84 12.51 2.93
N HIS A 132 -10.09 12.85 1.88
CA HIS A 132 -10.18 12.15 0.59
C HIS A 132 -9.68 10.70 0.70
N ALA A 133 -8.57 10.46 1.39
CA ALA A 133 -8.04 9.10 1.60
C ALA A 133 -9.04 8.20 2.34
N PHE A 134 -9.67 8.70 3.42
CA PHE A 134 -10.71 7.95 4.13
C PHE A 134 -11.96 7.70 3.28
N ARG A 135 -12.35 8.64 2.43
CA ARG A 135 -13.46 8.42 1.47
C ARG A 135 -13.15 7.34 0.44
N GLN A 136 -11.90 7.24 -0.01
CA GLN A 136 -11.47 6.19 -0.93
C GLN A 136 -11.45 4.81 -0.24
N MET A 137 -10.98 4.72 1.00
CA MET A 137 -11.00 3.47 1.77
C MET A 137 -12.42 2.94 2.00
N ARG A 138 -13.42 3.81 2.12
CA ARG A 138 -14.84 3.42 2.26
C ARG A 138 -15.49 2.97 0.95
N LYS A 139 -14.85 3.18 -0.21
CA LYS A 139 -15.37 2.68 -1.48
C LYS A 139 -14.88 1.24 -1.69
N PRO A 140 -15.78 0.28 -1.96
CA PRO A 140 -15.35 -1.06 -2.36
C PRO A 140 -14.49 -0.96 -3.62
N PRO A 141 -13.39 -1.73 -3.74
CA PRO A 141 -12.66 -1.81 -4.99
C PRO A 141 -13.56 -2.42 -6.07
N GLY A 142 -13.99 -1.61 -7.04
CA GLY A 142 -14.72 -2.09 -8.24
C GLY A 142 -16.20 -1.72 -8.32
N ARG A 143 -16.56 -0.44 -8.17
CA ARG A 143 -17.79 0.12 -8.76
C ARG A 143 -17.46 1.35 -9.59
#